data_AF-A4JM06-F1
#
_entry.id   AF-A4JM06-F1
#
_cell.length_a   1.000
_cell.length_b   1.000
_cell.length_c   1.000
_cell.angle_alpha   90.00
_cell.angle_beta   90.00
_cell.angle_gamma   90.00
#
_symmetry.space_group_name_H-M   'P 1'
#
loop_
_entity.id
_entity.type
_entity.pdbx_description
1 polymer ?
#
loop_
_entity_poly.entity_id
_entity_poly.type
_entity_poly.pdbx_seq_one_letter_code
_entity_poly.pdbx_strand_id
1 'polypeptide(L)'
;MRTARDRNISFGLRQFSLRLDALHDQFDVVLVHLSDAWATAFTANGFDAHDALKALGARYAIPTQVINDRVFTFRLKASLAWRLAIALFTKAGGIPWKLAPLVGVPEDTAYIGLAYALRGDPKSVQFVTCCSQVFDADGGGMQFVAFEAKEQVADPREARRNPFLSRSDMRAVMARSLSLYLGRNGGRLPRRLVVQKTTSFKDEELQGVFDGLSTVPEVECIEIGSSATWRGVRLKQGKKGGPRSVPDRAPVPRGT
;
A
#
# COMPACT_ATOMS: atom_id res chain seq x y z
N MET A 1 -21.20 18.24 24.41
CA MET A 1 -20.69 19.35 23.57
C MET A 1 -19.70 18.91 22.47
N ARG A 2 -18.83 17.89 22.69
CA ARG A 2 -17.94 17.34 21.64
C ARG A 2 -18.68 16.67 20.47
N THR A 3 -19.67 15.84 20.76
CA THR A 3 -20.48 15.10 19.77
C THR A 3 -21.23 15.95 18.74
N ALA A 4 -21.53 17.21 19.04
CA ALA A 4 -22.16 18.13 18.08
C ALA A 4 -21.13 18.76 17.12
N ARG A 5 -19.89 19.00 17.58
CA ARG A 5 -18.80 19.53 16.74
C ARG A 5 -18.32 18.50 15.72
N ASP A 6 -18.23 17.22 16.12
CA ASP A 6 -17.81 16.13 15.24
C ASP A 6 -18.81 15.92 14.08
N ARG A 7 -20.12 16.02 14.38
CA ARG A 7 -21.18 16.00 13.36
C ARG A 7 -21.06 17.16 12.37
N ASN A 8 -20.67 18.34 12.85
CA ASN A 8 -20.54 19.53 12.00
C ASN A 8 -19.35 19.42 11.03
N ILE A 9 -18.21 18.86 11.46
CA ILE A 9 -17.05 18.68 10.57
C ILE A 9 -17.32 17.58 9.54
N SER A 10 -17.89 16.45 9.96
CA SER A 10 -18.27 15.38 9.02
C SER A 10 -19.29 15.87 7.99
N PHE A 11 -20.29 16.64 8.41
CA PHE A 11 -21.25 17.28 7.52
C PHE A 11 -20.56 18.27 6.57
N GLY A 12 -19.67 19.12 7.10
CA GLY A 12 -18.90 20.07 6.31
C GLY A 12 -18.05 19.39 5.23
N LEU A 13 -17.35 18.30 5.56
CA LEU A 13 -16.55 17.52 4.62
C LEU A 13 -17.41 16.89 3.51
N ARG A 14 -18.62 16.42 3.84
CA ARG A 14 -19.57 15.91 2.84
C ARG A 14 -20.05 17.01 1.89
N GLN A 15 -20.44 18.16 2.42
CA GLN A 15 -20.85 19.32 1.60
C GLN A 15 -19.70 19.82 0.72
N PHE A 16 -18.49 19.88 1.28
CA PHE A 16 -17.28 20.20 0.54
C PHE A 16 -17.05 19.23 -0.63
N SER A 17 -17.13 17.92 -0.38
CA SER A 17 -16.91 16.90 -1.42
C SER A 17 -17.97 16.96 -2.52
N LEU A 18 -19.24 17.19 -2.17
CA LEU A 18 -20.33 17.35 -3.14
C LEU A 18 -20.12 18.57 -4.05
N ARG A 19 -19.61 19.68 -3.49
CA ARG A 19 -19.30 20.87 -4.30
C ARG A 19 -18.11 20.65 -5.22
N LEU A 20 -17.10 19.93 -4.77
CA LEU A 20 -15.95 19.58 -5.61
C LEU A 20 -16.33 18.62 -6.73
N ASP A 21 -17.21 17.65 -6.46
CA ASP A 21 -17.74 16.72 -7.46
C ASP A 21 -18.45 17.47 -8.61
N ALA A 22 -19.21 18.52 -8.28
CA ALA A 22 -19.84 19.39 -9.28
C ALA A 22 -18.84 20.22 -10.12
N LEU A 23 -17.57 20.29 -9.70
CA LEU A 23 -16.50 21.04 -10.36
C LEU A 23 -15.35 20.11 -10.80
N HIS A 24 -15.60 18.79 -10.90
CA HIS A 24 -14.56 17.78 -11.10
C HIS A 24 -13.68 18.06 -12.34
N ASP A 25 -14.27 18.54 -13.42
CA ASP A 25 -13.55 18.88 -14.67
C ASP A 25 -12.66 20.13 -14.57
N GLN A 26 -12.65 20.84 -13.44
CA GLN A 26 -11.89 22.09 -13.25
C GLN A 26 -10.58 21.88 -12.49
N PHE A 27 -10.29 20.67 -11.99
CA PHE A 27 -9.07 20.37 -11.25
C PHE A 27 -8.68 18.91 -11.38
N ASP A 28 -7.38 18.62 -11.30
CA ASP A 28 -6.89 17.23 -11.23
C ASP A 28 -6.73 16.74 -9.79
N VAL A 29 -6.31 17.63 -8.89
CA VAL A 29 -5.99 17.30 -7.48
C VAL A 29 -6.38 18.44 -6.55
N VAL A 30 -7.01 18.09 -5.43
CA VAL A 30 -7.36 19.06 -4.38
C VAL A 30 -6.32 19.02 -3.26
N LEU A 31 -5.68 20.16 -3.02
CA LEU A 31 -4.80 20.36 -1.87
C LEU A 31 -5.63 20.81 -0.66
N VAL A 32 -5.62 20.05 0.43
CA VAL A 32 -6.39 20.34 1.65
C VAL A 32 -5.43 20.60 2.80
N HIS A 33 -5.52 21.79 3.38
CA HIS A 33 -4.73 22.16 4.57
C HIS A 33 -5.52 21.86 5.84
N LEU A 34 -4.97 20.96 6.67
CA LEU A 34 -5.44 20.69 8.02
C LEU A 34 -4.46 21.33 9.00
N SER A 35 -4.80 22.53 9.49
CA SER A 35 -3.93 23.28 10.42
C SER A 35 -3.85 22.61 11.80
N ASP A 36 -2.66 22.66 12.39
CA ASP A 36 -2.39 22.09 13.71
C ASP A 36 -3.19 22.84 14.79
N ALA A 37 -3.57 24.11 14.55
CA ALA A 37 -4.44 24.89 15.42
C ALA A 37 -5.82 24.23 15.67
N TRP A 38 -6.30 23.42 14.72
CA TRP A 38 -7.59 22.72 14.81
C TRP A 38 -7.43 21.21 15.02
N ALA A 39 -6.23 20.72 15.33
CA ALA A 39 -5.94 19.29 15.48
C ALA A 39 -6.90 18.57 16.46
N THR A 40 -7.31 19.25 17.53
CA THR A 40 -8.26 18.70 18.53
C THR A 40 -9.68 18.51 17.99
N ALA A 41 -10.02 19.13 16.86
CA ALA A 41 -11.31 18.99 16.20
C ALA A 41 -11.27 17.95 15.06
N PHE A 42 -10.09 17.53 14.62
CA PHE A 42 -9.94 16.55 13.53
C PHE A 42 -10.06 15.11 14.00
N THR A 43 -10.02 14.85 15.31
CA THR A 43 -10.10 13.51 15.88
C THR A 43 -11.18 13.45 16.96
N ALA A 44 -12.00 12.42 16.90
CA ALA A 44 -12.99 12.09 17.93
C ALA A 44 -13.18 10.56 17.99
N ASN A 45 -13.96 10.08 18.94
CA ASN A 45 -14.18 8.64 19.06
C ASN A 45 -14.87 8.09 17.79
N GLY A 46 -14.15 7.25 17.04
CA GLY A 46 -14.62 6.69 15.77
C GLY A 46 -14.62 7.67 14.59
N PHE A 47 -13.98 8.85 14.72
CA PHE A 47 -13.87 9.83 13.65
C PHE A 47 -12.46 10.37 13.53
N ASP A 48 -11.95 10.37 12.30
CA ASP A 48 -10.74 11.07 11.89
C ASP A 48 -11.04 11.86 10.62
N ALA A 49 -10.75 13.16 10.62
CA ALA A 49 -11.07 14.05 9.51
C ALA A 49 -10.23 13.74 8.26
N HIS A 50 -8.99 13.28 8.42
CA HIS A 50 -8.17 12.84 7.31
C HIS A 50 -8.77 11.59 6.67
N ASP A 51 -9.15 10.60 7.47
CA ASP A 51 -9.75 9.36 6.96
C ASP A 51 -11.13 9.60 6.33
N ALA A 52 -11.94 10.47 6.93
CA ALA A 52 -13.22 10.88 6.35
C ALA A 52 -13.05 11.58 5.00
N LEU A 53 -12.08 12.49 4.89
CA LEU A 53 -11.73 13.15 3.63
C LEU A 53 -11.23 12.13 2.59
N LYS A 54 -10.40 11.17 2.99
CA LYS A 54 -9.91 10.11 2.09
C LYS A 54 -11.02 9.20 1.60
N ALA A 55 -11.93 8.81 2.48
CA ALA A 55 -13.08 7.98 2.12
C ALA A 55 -14.03 8.71 1.16
N LEU A 56 -14.30 9.99 1.41
CA LEU A 56 -15.13 10.81 0.51
C LEU A 56 -14.43 11.05 -0.83
N GLY A 57 -13.14 11.37 -0.83
CA GLY A 57 -12.35 11.53 -2.05
C GLY A 57 -12.34 10.26 -2.90
N ALA A 58 -12.17 9.08 -2.28
CA ALA A 58 -12.26 7.81 -2.99
C ALA A 58 -13.65 7.55 -3.58
N ARG A 59 -14.73 7.90 -2.86
CA ARG A 59 -16.12 7.74 -3.33
C ARG A 59 -16.42 8.57 -4.57
N TYR A 60 -15.96 9.82 -4.62
CA TYR A 60 -16.20 10.74 -5.74
C TYR A 60 -15.06 10.75 -6.77
N ALA A 61 -14.10 9.83 -6.65
CA ALA A 61 -12.89 9.81 -7.49
C ALA A 61 -12.17 11.18 -7.54
N ILE A 62 -12.09 11.86 -6.40
CA ILE A 62 -11.40 13.15 -6.22
C ILE A 62 -10.03 12.91 -5.56
N PRO A 63 -8.91 13.07 -6.30
CA PRO A 63 -7.59 12.95 -5.72
C PRO A 63 -7.32 14.08 -4.72
N THR A 64 -6.88 13.75 -3.51
CA THR A 64 -6.59 14.73 -2.46
C THR A 64 -5.16 14.63 -1.95
N GLN A 65 -4.51 15.78 -1.74
CA GLN A 65 -3.24 15.89 -1.00
C GLN A 65 -3.48 16.70 0.28
N VAL A 66 -3.30 16.05 1.43
CA VAL A 66 -3.42 16.72 2.72
C VAL A 66 -2.07 17.29 3.14
N ILE A 67 -2.06 18.52 3.64
CA ILE A 67 -0.90 19.19 4.21
C ILE A 67 -1.23 19.75 5.60
N ASN A 68 -0.24 19.93 6.46
CA ASN A 68 -0.37 20.53 7.79
C ASN A 68 0.65 21.67 8.00
N ASP A 69 0.72 22.24 9.21
CA ASP A 69 1.54 23.44 9.42
C ASP A 69 3.04 23.18 9.28
N ARG A 70 3.48 21.90 9.36
CA ARG A 70 4.87 21.50 9.11
C ARG A 70 5.34 21.87 7.71
N VAL A 71 4.44 21.96 6.73
CA VAL A 71 4.79 22.31 5.35
C VAL A 71 5.34 23.74 5.28
N PHE A 72 4.84 24.65 6.13
CA PHE A 72 5.31 26.03 6.21
C PHE A 72 6.61 26.16 7.02
N THR A 73 6.79 25.35 8.06
CA THR A 73 7.97 25.41 8.96
C THR A 73 9.15 24.54 8.50
N PHE A 74 8.94 23.61 7.56
CA PHE A 74 10.01 22.71 7.09
C PHE A 74 11.16 23.49 6.45
N ARG A 75 12.39 23.25 6.95
CA ARG A 75 13.59 24.03 6.60
C ARG A 75 14.11 23.78 5.18
N LEU A 76 14.03 22.54 4.68
CA LEU A 76 14.59 22.17 3.38
C LEU A 76 13.54 22.37 2.28
N LYS A 77 13.35 23.62 1.83
CA LYS A 77 12.28 24.00 0.88
C LYS A 77 12.35 23.25 -0.45
N ALA A 78 13.55 23.04 -1.01
CA ALA A 78 13.72 22.26 -2.24
C ALA A 78 13.27 20.79 -2.05
N SER A 79 13.63 20.16 -0.93
CA SER A 79 13.21 18.79 -0.62
C SER A 79 11.69 18.69 -0.42
N LEU A 80 11.09 19.69 0.20
CA LEU A 80 9.64 19.78 0.33
C LEU A 80 8.95 19.93 -1.03
N ALA A 81 9.39 20.90 -1.84
CA ALA A 81 8.83 21.16 -3.15
C ALA A 81 8.92 19.92 -4.06
N TRP A 82 10.07 19.23 -4.05
CA TRP A 82 10.27 17.98 -4.76
C TRP A 82 9.26 16.89 -4.37
N ARG A 83 9.12 16.64 -3.06
CA ARG A 83 8.18 15.62 -2.54
C ARG A 83 6.73 15.96 -2.86
N LEU A 84 6.35 17.23 -2.70
CA LEU A 84 4.99 17.70 -2.96
C LEU A 84 4.66 17.65 -4.46
N ALA A 85 5.58 18.08 -5.32
CA ALA A 85 5.41 18.05 -6.77
C ALA A 85 5.20 16.62 -7.28
N ILE A 86 5.99 15.65 -6.82
CA ILE A 86 5.81 14.23 -7.20
C ILE A 86 4.44 13.72 -6.72
N ALA A 87 4.06 14.01 -5.47
CA ALA A 87 2.78 13.57 -4.91
C ALA A 87 1.58 14.16 -5.66
N LEU A 88 1.64 15.43 -6.07
CA LEU A 88 0.60 16.07 -6.87
C LEU A 88 0.58 15.50 -8.30
N PHE A 89 1.73 15.42 -8.95
CA PHE A 89 1.85 14.90 -10.33
C PHE A 89 1.30 13.48 -10.44
N THR A 90 1.65 12.59 -9.50
CA THR A 90 1.14 11.21 -9.45
C THR A 90 -0.36 11.13 -9.20
N LYS A 91 -0.90 12.00 -8.33
CA LYS A 91 -2.34 12.04 -8.06
C LYS A 91 -3.15 12.59 -9.22
N ALA A 92 -2.54 13.44 -10.04
CA ALA A 92 -3.09 13.89 -11.31
C ALA A 92 -3.00 12.81 -12.42
N GLY A 93 -2.53 11.59 -12.10
CA GLY A 93 -2.37 10.49 -13.05
C GLY A 93 -1.00 10.43 -13.74
N GLY A 94 -0.08 11.32 -13.41
CA GLY A 94 1.27 11.32 -13.96
C GLY A 94 2.13 10.14 -13.50
N ILE A 95 2.97 9.62 -14.39
CA ILE A 95 3.95 8.56 -14.09
C ILE A 95 5.33 9.22 -14.00
N PRO A 96 5.89 9.46 -12.80
CA PRO A 96 7.09 10.28 -12.66
C PRO A 96 8.35 9.56 -13.13
N TRP A 97 8.39 8.23 -13.01
CA TRP A 97 9.44 7.36 -13.56
C TRP A 97 8.94 5.91 -13.57
N LYS A 98 9.67 5.05 -14.29
CA LYS A 98 9.48 3.61 -14.35
C LYS A 98 10.81 2.91 -14.04
N LEU A 99 10.75 1.69 -13.53
CA LEU A 99 11.95 0.89 -13.31
C LEU A 99 12.49 0.37 -14.66
N ALA A 100 13.81 0.35 -14.78
CA ALA A 100 14.45 -0.31 -15.92
C ALA A 100 14.24 -1.83 -15.84
N PRO A 101 14.09 -2.53 -16.97
CA PRO A 101 14.03 -3.99 -16.99
C PRO A 101 15.23 -4.60 -16.27
N LEU A 102 14.98 -5.59 -15.42
CA LEU A 102 16.02 -6.31 -14.69
C LEU A 102 16.43 -7.57 -15.46
N VAL A 103 17.74 -7.78 -15.60
CA VAL A 103 18.28 -8.98 -16.26
C VAL A 103 17.79 -10.23 -15.51
N GLY A 104 17.17 -11.15 -16.25
CA GLY A 104 16.62 -12.40 -15.70
C GLY A 104 15.17 -12.32 -15.24
N VAL A 105 14.55 -11.13 -15.23
CA VAL A 105 13.10 -10.98 -14.99
C VAL A 105 12.38 -10.94 -16.33
N PRO A 106 11.40 -11.84 -16.60
CA PRO A 106 10.61 -11.79 -17.83
C PRO A 106 9.86 -10.46 -17.98
N GLU A 107 9.75 -9.94 -19.21
CA GLU A 107 9.06 -8.65 -19.49
C GLU A 107 7.58 -8.64 -19.07
N ASP A 108 6.95 -9.82 -19.03
CA ASP A 108 5.55 -10.01 -18.63
C ASP A 108 5.40 -10.50 -17.19
N THR A 109 6.23 -9.97 -16.31
CA THR A 109 6.13 -10.23 -14.88
C THR A 109 5.19 -9.22 -14.23
N ALA A 110 4.26 -9.73 -13.43
CA ALA A 110 3.36 -8.93 -12.62
C ALA A 110 3.57 -9.22 -11.13
N TYR A 111 3.22 -8.26 -10.29
CA TYR A 111 3.36 -8.35 -8.85
C TYR A 111 2.03 -8.06 -8.18
N ILE A 112 1.70 -8.85 -7.16
CA ILE A 112 0.57 -8.63 -6.27
C ILE A 112 1.10 -8.44 -4.86
N GLY A 113 1.00 -7.22 -4.33
CA GLY A 113 1.26 -6.94 -2.92
C GLY A 113 0.00 -7.13 -2.08
N LEU A 114 0.05 -7.99 -1.06
CA LEU A 114 -1.05 -8.15 -0.09
C LEU A 114 -0.71 -7.44 1.22
N ALA A 115 -1.65 -6.64 1.69
CA ALA A 115 -1.63 -6.04 3.00
C ALA A 115 -2.95 -6.33 3.71
N TYR A 116 -2.90 -6.53 5.02
CA TYR A 116 -4.06 -6.85 5.82
C TYR A 116 -4.30 -5.74 6.86
N ALA A 117 -5.56 -5.37 7.03
CA ALA A 117 -6.03 -4.51 8.09
C ALA A 117 -7.06 -5.27 8.93
N LEU A 118 -6.93 -5.22 10.24
CA LEU A 118 -7.91 -5.77 11.16
C LEU A 118 -8.93 -4.69 11.52
N ARG A 119 -10.22 -5.01 11.45
CA ARG A 119 -11.30 -4.11 11.81
C ARG A 119 -12.05 -4.64 13.03
N GLY A 120 -12.23 -3.79 14.05
CA GLY A 120 -12.91 -4.10 15.31
C GLY A 120 -12.20 -3.51 16.53
N ASP A 121 -12.83 -3.59 17.72
CA ASP A 121 -12.14 -3.34 19.00
C ASP A 121 -10.94 -4.29 19.07
N PRO A 122 -9.76 -3.86 19.54
CA PRO A 122 -8.64 -4.75 19.82
C PRO A 122 -9.11 -6.09 20.40
N LYS A 123 -9.97 -6.09 21.42
CA LYS A 123 -10.46 -7.29 22.12
C LYS A 123 -11.37 -8.21 21.29
N SER A 124 -11.98 -7.71 20.21
CA SER A 124 -12.84 -8.48 19.31
C SER A 124 -12.55 -8.08 17.86
N VAL A 125 -11.55 -8.73 17.26
CA VAL A 125 -11.31 -8.61 15.82
C VAL A 125 -12.47 -9.30 15.11
N GLN A 126 -13.25 -8.53 14.34
CA GLN A 126 -14.44 -9.05 13.67
C GLN A 126 -14.17 -9.39 12.21
N PHE A 127 -13.36 -8.58 11.52
CA PHE A 127 -13.11 -8.72 10.09
C PHE A 127 -11.65 -8.45 9.73
N VAL A 128 -11.16 -9.16 8.71
CA VAL A 128 -9.90 -8.89 8.02
C VAL A 128 -10.23 -8.21 6.70
N THR A 129 -9.69 -7.02 6.49
CA THR A 129 -9.70 -6.38 5.17
C THR A 129 -8.36 -6.66 4.51
N CYS A 130 -8.40 -7.31 3.34
CA CYS A 130 -7.25 -7.47 2.47
C CYS A 130 -7.21 -6.34 1.45
N CYS A 131 -6.06 -5.71 1.32
CA CYS A 131 -5.73 -4.78 0.24
C CYS A 131 -4.70 -5.48 -0.67
N SER A 132 -5.13 -5.85 -1.87
CA SER A 132 -4.25 -6.29 -2.95
C SER A 132 -3.85 -5.09 -3.80
N GLN A 133 -2.58 -5.08 -4.22
CA GLN A 133 -2.01 -4.07 -5.12
C GLN A 133 -1.38 -4.80 -6.30
N VAL A 134 -1.91 -4.58 -7.50
CA VAL A 134 -1.44 -5.23 -8.73
C VAL A 134 -0.65 -4.24 -9.56
N PHE A 135 0.58 -4.57 -9.95
CA PHE A 135 1.44 -3.70 -10.76
C PHE A 135 2.38 -4.49 -11.67
N ASP A 136 2.84 -3.86 -12.76
CA ASP A 136 3.77 -4.47 -13.71
C ASP A 136 5.22 -4.42 -13.21
N ALA A 137 6.13 -5.13 -13.87
CA ALA A 137 7.56 -5.18 -13.51
C ALA A 137 8.28 -3.83 -13.52
N ASP A 138 7.80 -2.87 -14.31
CA ASP A 138 8.35 -1.51 -14.34
C ASP A 138 7.78 -0.61 -13.22
N GLY A 139 6.91 -1.15 -12.35
CA GLY A 139 6.18 -0.42 -11.31
C GLY A 139 4.96 0.34 -11.84
N GLY A 140 4.59 0.13 -13.10
CA GLY A 140 3.50 0.82 -13.79
C GLY A 140 2.10 0.33 -13.40
N GLY A 141 1.15 1.26 -13.55
CA GLY A 141 -0.30 1.15 -13.37
C GLY A 141 -0.76 0.21 -12.27
N MET A 142 -0.28 0.53 -11.08
CA MET A 142 -0.77 0.01 -9.82
C MET A 142 -2.30 0.14 -9.72
N GLN A 143 -2.99 -0.97 -9.45
CA GLN A 143 -4.41 -0.99 -9.14
C GLN A 143 -4.65 -1.62 -7.76
N PHE A 144 -5.60 -1.06 -7.02
CA PHE A 144 -5.93 -1.49 -5.68
C PHE A 144 -7.21 -2.32 -5.67
N VAL A 145 -7.18 -3.43 -4.94
CA VAL A 145 -8.35 -4.25 -4.62
C VAL A 145 -8.51 -4.26 -3.11
N ALA A 146 -9.55 -3.58 -2.61
CA ALA A 146 -10.02 -3.80 -1.26
C ALA A 146 -11.01 -4.97 -1.25
N PHE A 147 -10.77 -5.94 -0.37
CA PHE A 147 -11.59 -7.12 -0.17
C PHE A 147 -11.84 -7.31 1.33
N GLU A 148 -13.10 -7.44 1.69
CA GLU A 148 -13.49 -7.76 3.07
C GLU A 148 -13.68 -9.26 3.17
N ALA A 149 -12.91 -9.90 4.05
CA ALA A 149 -13.00 -11.33 4.29
C ALA A 149 -14.43 -11.70 4.73
N LYS A 150 -14.98 -12.76 4.12
CA LYS A 150 -16.35 -13.22 4.42
C LYS A 150 -16.37 -14.10 5.66
N GLU A 151 -15.27 -14.81 5.90
CA GLU A 151 -15.14 -15.68 7.07
C GLU A 151 -14.71 -14.88 8.30
N GLN A 152 -15.35 -15.17 9.43
CA GLN A 152 -14.99 -14.57 10.70
C GLN A 152 -13.64 -15.10 11.18
N VAL A 153 -12.91 -14.23 11.87
CA VAL A 153 -11.63 -14.59 12.48
C VAL A 153 -11.85 -15.64 13.57
N ALA A 154 -11.34 -16.85 13.35
CA ALA A 154 -11.46 -17.95 14.32
C ALA A 154 -10.69 -17.69 15.62
N ASP A 155 -9.44 -17.19 15.53
CA ASP A 155 -8.66 -16.74 16.69
C ASP A 155 -8.19 -15.28 16.52
N PRO A 156 -8.77 -14.34 17.28
CA PRO A 156 -8.35 -12.94 17.29
C PRO A 156 -6.88 -12.73 17.68
N ARG A 157 -6.27 -13.61 18.49
CA ARG A 157 -4.85 -13.50 18.88
C ARG A 157 -3.94 -13.88 17.73
N GLU A 158 -4.27 -14.94 17.01
CA GLU A 158 -3.54 -15.36 15.83
C GLU A 158 -3.64 -14.31 14.71
N ALA A 159 -4.84 -13.82 14.42
CA ALA A 159 -5.04 -12.80 13.38
C ALA A 159 -4.30 -11.49 13.68
N ARG A 160 -4.09 -11.14 14.96
CA ARG A 160 -3.24 -9.99 15.33
C ARG A 160 -1.76 -10.19 15.02
N ARG A 161 -1.27 -11.44 15.01
CA ARG A 161 0.13 -11.75 14.69
C ARG A 161 0.32 -11.99 13.19
N ASN A 162 -0.57 -12.76 12.60
CA ASN A 162 -0.57 -13.10 11.18
C ASN A 162 -2.03 -13.13 10.69
N PRO A 163 -2.58 -12.00 10.23
CA PRO A 163 -3.86 -12.01 9.54
C PRO A 163 -3.73 -12.79 8.22
N PHE A 164 -4.70 -13.64 7.94
CA PHE A 164 -4.74 -14.46 6.74
C PHE A 164 -6.16 -14.52 6.18
N LEU A 165 -6.27 -14.94 4.92
CA LEU A 165 -7.55 -15.24 4.27
C LEU A 165 -7.76 -16.75 4.23
N SER A 166 -9.03 -17.16 4.23
CA SER A 166 -9.36 -18.54 3.88
C SER A 166 -9.00 -18.80 2.41
N ARG A 167 -8.94 -20.08 2.04
CA ARG A 167 -8.69 -20.50 0.65
C ARG A 167 -9.67 -19.82 -0.33
N SER A 168 -10.95 -19.73 0.03
CA SER A 168 -11.99 -19.20 -0.85
C SER A 168 -11.85 -17.69 -1.07
N ASP A 169 -11.58 -16.95 0.01
CA ASP A 169 -11.35 -15.51 -0.03
C ASP A 169 -10.06 -15.18 -0.77
N MET A 170 -8.98 -15.93 -0.52
CA MET A 170 -7.71 -15.74 -1.23
C MET A 170 -7.86 -15.99 -2.74
N ARG A 171 -8.57 -17.06 -3.13
CA ARG A 171 -8.89 -17.33 -4.54
C ARG A 171 -9.65 -16.17 -5.18
N ALA A 172 -10.64 -15.61 -4.48
CA ALA A 172 -11.43 -14.48 -4.98
C ALA A 172 -10.56 -13.22 -5.16
N VAL A 173 -9.68 -12.93 -4.21
CA VAL A 173 -8.73 -11.81 -4.31
C VAL A 173 -7.79 -12.00 -5.50
N MET A 174 -7.24 -13.19 -5.69
CA MET A 174 -6.33 -13.48 -6.81
C MET A 174 -7.04 -13.38 -8.16
N ALA A 175 -8.22 -13.97 -8.31
CA ALA A 175 -8.99 -13.92 -9.54
C ALA A 175 -9.35 -12.48 -9.93
N ARG A 176 -9.75 -11.65 -8.95
CA ARG A 176 -10.04 -10.23 -9.17
C ARG A 176 -8.78 -9.44 -9.55
N SER A 177 -7.67 -9.73 -8.89
CA SER A 177 -6.38 -9.11 -9.17
C SER A 177 -5.86 -9.43 -10.58
N LEU A 178 -5.97 -10.70 -11.01
CA LEU A 178 -5.63 -11.12 -12.36
C LEU A 178 -6.56 -10.48 -13.40
N SER A 179 -7.86 -10.39 -13.11
CA SER A 179 -8.82 -9.74 -14.01
C SER A 179 -8.49 -8.25 -14.25
N LEU A 180 -8.03 -7.55 -13.21
CA LEU A 180 -7.58 -6.16 -13.31
C LEU A 180 -6.34 -6.03 -14.19
N TYR A 181 -5.34 -6.89 -13.98
CA TYR A 181 -4.15 -6.95 -14.83
C TYR A 181 -4.53 -7.18 -16.30
N LEU A 182 -5.38 -8.17 -16.57
CA LEU A 182 -5.85 -8.51 -17.91
C LEU A 182 -6.57 -7.34 -18.56
N GLY A 183 -7.50 -6.69 -17.86
CA GLY A 183 -8.26 -5.56 -18.37
C GLY A 183 -7.36 -4.40 -18.80
N ARG A 184 -6.26 -4.17 -18.07
CA ARG A 184 -5.28 -3.14 -18.41
C ARG A 184 -4.34 -3.52 -19.56
N ASN A 185 -3.96 -4.80 -19.64
CA ASN A 185 -2.97 -5.30 -20.58
C ASN A 185 -3.59 -5.98 -21.81
N GLY A 186 -4.80 -5.54 -22.21
CA GLY A 186 -5.46 -6.00 -23.44
C GLY A 186 -5.81 -7.49 -23.45
N GLY A 187 -6.06 -8.08 -22.27
CA GLY A 187 -6.36 -9.49 -22.09
C GLY A 187 -5.13 -10.40 -22.10
N ARG A 188 -3.92 -9.85 -22.14
CA ARG A 188 -2.67 -10.63 -22.13
C ARG A 188 -2.34 -11.12 -20.73
N LEU A 189 -2.18 -12.44 -20.58
CA LEU A 189 -1.77 -13.05 -19.32
C LEU A 189 -0.31 -12.70 -18.99
N PRO A 190 0.02 -12.52 -17.69
CA PRO A 190 1.41 -12.42 -17.27
C PRO A 190 2.09 -13.78 -17.44
N ARG A 191 3.37 -13.77 -17.82
CA ARG A 191 4.19 -14.99 -17.86
C ARG A 191 4.54 -15.46 -16.46
N ARG A 192 4.82 -14.51 -15.57
CA ARG A 192 5.15 -14.73 -14.16
C ARG A 192 4.32 -13.79 -13.29
N LEU A 193 3.79 -14.31 -12.20
CA LEU A 193 3.08 -13.51 -11.20
C LEU A 193 3.63 -13.79 -9.81
N VAL A 194 4.11 -12.74 -9.15
CA VAL A 194 4.72 -12.81 -7.83
C VAL A 194 3.74 -12.24 -6.80
N VAL A 195 3.28 -13.06 -5.87
CA VAL A 195 2.45 -12.64 -4.73
C VAL A 195 3.36 -12.39 -3.54
N GLN A 196 3.34 -11.17 -3.01
CA GLN A 196 4.18 -10.78 -1.88
C GLN A 196 3.36 -10.27 -0.70
N LYS A 197 3.77 -10.63 0.51
CA LYS A 197 3.22 -10.07 1.75
C LYS A 197 4.25 -10.00 2.86
N THR A 198 3.96 -9.25 3.91
CA THR A 198 4.88 -9.02 5.03
C THR A 198 4.74 -10.02 6.18
N THR A 199 3.84 -11.00 6.06
CA THR A 199 3.62 -12.07 7.04
C THR A 199 3.69 -13.44 6.37
N SER A 200 3.85 -14.51 7.13
CA SER A 200 3.97 -15.85 6.54
C SER A 200 2.66 -16.35 5.92
N PHE A 201 2.77 -17.00 4.77
CA PHE A 201 1.64 -17.66 4.11
C PHE A 201 1.15 -18.87 4.92
N LYS A 202 -0.17 -19.00 5.03
CA LYS A 202 -0.83 -20.22 5.49
C LYS A 202 -1.07 -21.15 4.30
N ASP A 203 -1.17 -22.45 4.57
CA ASP A 203 -1.39 -23.44 3.51
C ASP A 203 -2.70 -23.19 2.75
N GLU A 204 -3.75 -22.74 3.43
CA GLU A 204 -5.02 -22.37 2.81
C GLU A 204 -4.88 -21.18 1.86
N GLU A 205 -4.10 -20.17 2.25
CA GLU A 205 -3.80 -19.03 1.38
C GLU A 205 -3.03 -19.48 0.14
N LEU A 206 -2.02 -20.33 0.30
CA LEU A 206 -1.26 -20.87 -0.83
C LEU A 206 -2.15 -21.64 -1.80
N GLN A 207 -3.04 -22.50 -1.29
CA GLN A 207 -4.02 -23.20 -2.11
C GLN A 207 -4.95 -22.23 -2.84
N GLY A 208 -5.41 -21.17 -2.16
CA GLY A 208 -6.26 -20.15 -2.78
C GLY A 208 -5.52 -19.36 -3.86
N VAL A 209 -4.22 -19.11 -3.67
CA VAL A 209 -3.37 -18.47 -4.68
C VAL A 209 -3.28 -19.33 -5.93
N PHE A 210 -2.91 -20.61 -5.79
CA PHE A 210 -2.77 -21.52 -6.93
C PHE A 210 -4.10 -21.80 -7.63
N ASP A 211 -5.21 -21.88 -6.91
CA ASP A 211 -6.54 -22.00 -7.51
C ASP A 211 -6.90 -20.76 -8.34
N GLY A 212 -6.66 -19.56 -7.79
CA GLY A 212 -7.02 -18.29 -8.41
C GLY A 212 -6.13 -17.89 -9.59
N LEU A 213 -4.90 -18.39 -9.62
CA LEU A 213 -3.88 -18.09 -10.65
C LEU A 213 -3.52 -19.31 -11.50
N SER A 214 -4.36 -20.33 -11.55
CA SER A 214 -4.13 -21.59 -12.28
C SER A 214 -3.84 -21.44 -13.77
N THR A 215 -4.22 -20.31 -14.38
CA THR A 215 -3.92 -19.99 -15.79
C THR A 215 -2.58 -19.30 -16.01
N VAL A 216 -1.88 -18.89 -14.94
CA VAL A 216 -0.59 -18.22 -15.02
C VAL A 216 0.53 -19.28 -15.04
N PRO A 217 1.46 -19.25 -16.00
CA PRO A 217 2.49 -20.28 -16.13
C PRO A 217 3.43 -20.38 -14.92
N GLU A 218 3.76 -19.26 -14.30
CA GLU A 218 4.71 -19.19 -13.20
C GLU A 218 4.15 -18.33 -12.06
N VAL A 219 3.97 -18.94 -10.88
CA VAL A 219 3.46 -18.27 -9.69
C VAL A 219 4.46 -18.44 -8.56
N GLU A 220 4.89 -17.33 -7.98
CA GLU A 220 5.81 -17.30 -6.83
C GLU A 220 5.15 -16.60 -5.64
N CYS A 221 5.32 -17.15 -4.44
CA CYS A 221 4.85 -16.53 -3.19
C CYS A 221 6.06 -16.13 -2.34
N ILE A 222 6.20 -14.84 -2.05
CA ILE A 222 7.36 -14.27 -1.34
C ILE A 222 6.89 -13.59 -0.05
N GLU A 223 7.54 -13.95 1.06
CA GLU A 223 7.40 -13.22 2.32
C GLU A 223 8.51 -12.17 2.42
N ILE A 224 8.12 -10.91 2.63
CA ILE A 224 9.02 -9.78 2.86
C ILE A 224 8.97 -9.41 4.35
N GLY A 225 9.80 -10.07 5.15
CA GLY A 225 9.92 -9.82 6.58
C GLY A 225 10.97 -8.75 6.91
N SER A 226 10.67 -7.90 7.90
CA SER A 226 11.63 -6.91 8.44
C SER A 226 12.43 -7.42 9.65
N SER A 227 12.05 -8.56 10.23
CA SER A 227 12.66 -9.15 11.43
C SER A 227 13.68 -10.24 11.08
N ALA A 228 14.74 -9.87 10.38
CA ALA A 228 15.82 -10.81 10.08
C ALA A 228 16.59 -11.18 11.35
N THR A 229 16.84 -12.47 11.56
CA THR A 229 17.68 -13.00 12.65
C THR A 229 19.18 -12.92 12.35
N TRP A 230 19.55 -12.49 11.14
CA TRP A 230 20.91 -12.39 10.65
C TRP A 230 21.24 -10.95 10.27
N ARG A 231 22.54 -10.63 10.29
CA ARG A 231 23.06 -9.32 9.86
C ARG A 231 24.22 -9.54 8.90
N GLY A 232 24.10 -9.01 7.69
CA GLY A 232 25.19 -9.01 6.71
C GLY A 232 26.30 -8.05 7.12
N VAL A 233 27.56 -8.51 7.05
CA VAL A 233 28.75 -7.67 7.22
C VAL A 233 29.62 -7.81 5.98
N ARG A 234 29.87 -6.70 5.28
CA ARG A 234 30.80 -6.69 4.16
C ARG A 234 32.22 -6.82 4.69
N LEU A 235 32.95 -7.80 4.17
CA LEU A 235 34.37 -8.00 4.46
C LEU A 235 35.22 -7.45 3.30
N LYS A 236 36.32 -6.78 3.65
CA LYS A 236 37.38 -6.41 2.72
C LYS A 236 38.64 -7.22 2.99
N GLN A 237 39.52 -7.30 2.01
CA GLN A 237 40.79 -7.99 2.16
C GLN A 237 41.63 -7.36 3.28
N GLY A 238 42.19 -8.20 4.15
CA GLY A 238 43.07 -7.76 5.22
C GLY A 238 44.48 -7.40 4.72
N LYS A 239 45.24 -6.69 5.55
CA LYS A 239 46.64 -6.34 5.24
C LYS A 239 47.54 -7.59 5.30
N LYS A 240 48.64 -7.58 4.53
CA LYS A 240 49.65 -8.65 4.52
C LYS A 240 50.22 -8.86 5.93
N GLY A 241 50.22 -10.10 6.42
CA GLY A 241 50.64 -10.46 7.78
C GLY A 241 49.54 -10.40 8.85
N GLY A 242 48.30 -10.08 8.49
CA GLY A 242 47.12 -10.13 9.37
C GLY A 242 46.05 -11.13 8.91
N PRO A 243 44.84 -11.07 9.49
CA PRO A 243 43.71 -11.91 9.06
C PRO A 243 43.39 -11.71 7.58
N ARG A 244 42.97 -12.77 6.88
CA ARG A 244 42.67 -12.76 5.43
C ARG A 244 41.64 -11.69 5.04
N SER A 245 40.69 -11.39 5.92
CA SER A 245 39.65 -10.39 5.71
C SER A 245 39.28 -9.65 6.98
N VAL A 246 38.87 -8.40 6.86
CA VAL A 246 38.43 -7.53 7.96
C VAL A 246 37.10 -6.84 7.61
N PRO A 247 36.25 -6.47 8.58
CA PRO A 247 35.01 -5.74 8.32
C PRO A 247 35.28 -4.42 7.61
N ASP A 248 34.47 -4.10 6.61
CA ASP A 248 34.65 -2.89 5.80
C ASP A 248 34.31 -1.60 6.57
N ARG A 249 33.59 -1.72 7.70
CA ARG A 249 33.06 -0.62 8.53
C ARG A 249 32.13 0.35 7.79
N ALA A 250 31.66 -0.04 6.61
CA ALA A 250 30.63 0.64 5.84
C ALA A 250 29.36 -0.23 5.77
N PRO A 251 28.17 0.37 5.55
CA PRO A 251 26.96 -0.37 5.25
C PRO A 251 27.16 -1.29 4.04
N VAL A 252 26.47 -2.44 4.05
CA VAL A 252 26.41 -3.32 2.87
C VAL A 252 25.73 -2.57 1.71
N PRO A 253 26.30 -2.59 0.48
CA PRO A 253 25.71 -1.92 -0.66
C PRO A 253 24.28 -2.42 -0.97
N ARG A 254 23.42 -1.52 -1.42
CA ARG A 254 22.07 -1.87 -1.89
C ARG A 254 22.16 -2.85 -3.07
N GLY A 255 21.36 -3.91 -3.04
CA GLY A 255 21.33 -4.95 -4.07
C GLY A 255 22.30 -6.12 -3.85
N THR A 256 22.86 -6.24 -2.64
CA THR A 256 23.64 -7.41 -2.19
C THR A 256 22.73 -8.55 -1.75
#